data_AF-A0A2E1B3D2-F1
#
_entry.id   AF-A0A2E1B3D2-F1
#
_cell.length_a   1.000
_cell.length_b   1.000
_cell.length_c   1.000
_cell.angle_alpha   90.00
_cell.angle_beta   90.00
_cell.angle_gamma   90.00
#
_symmetry.space_group_name_H-M   'P 1'
#
loop_
_entity.id
_entity.type
_entity.pdbx_description
1 polymer ?
#
loop_
_entity_poly.entity_id
_entity_poly.type
_entity_poly.pdbx_seq_one_letter_code
_entity_poly.pdbx_strand_id
1 'polypeptide(L)'
;MREMPGRPSRRGFLKGTAAGVAIASLAGSANAQAPQKEPPPPLDQYERVYFNEAEWAFVMAACDRLIPAGGNGPGAIDCRVPVFIDRQLAGNFGKAADWYMQGPFDPGANPTLGFQSPLTPAEIYRQAIPVFQDWCKQTHGDSFENLEAATQDAALTSLQKGEVGLAPELRDFFQFLLANTKEGYFADPGYGGNHDMQAWVYIGFPGARGAFTSWPGRENAEYPLGPVSISGDRA
;
A
#
# COMPACT_ATOMS: atom_id res chain seq x y z
N MET A 1 10.04 -23.05 57.59
CA MET A 1 11.04 -23.56 56.63
C MET A 1 12.37 -22.93 56.97
N ARG A 2 13.38 -23.73 57.30
CA ARG A 2 14.72 -23.25 57.70
C ARG A 2 15.46 -22.72 56.47
N GLU A 3 16.06 -21.54 56.58
CA GLU A 3 16.94 -20.99 55.55
C GLU A 3 18.19 -21.87 55.41
N MET A 4 18.57 -22.20 54.17
CA MET A 4 19.78 -22.97 53.89
C MET A 4 20.96 -22.01 53.65
N PRO A 5 22.14 -22.25 54.25
CA PRO A 5 23.33 -21.44 54.01
C PRO A 5 23.82 -21.63 52.56
N GLY A 6 24.10 -20.52 51.87
CA GLY A 6 24.75 -20.52 50.54
C GLY A 6 23.91 -20.02 49.35
N ARG A 7 22.69 -19.50 49.55
CA ARG A 7 21.91 -18.82 48.48
C ARG A 7 21.37 -17.48 48.97
N PRO A 8 21.51 -16.38 48.22
CA PRO A 8 20.94 -15.10 48.62
C PRO A 8 19.41 -15.20 48.69
N SER A 9 18.81 -14.80 49.81
CA SER A 9 17.36 -14.74 49.92
C SER A 9 16.82 -13.60 49.06
N ARG A 10 15.64 -13.79 48.46
CA ARG A 10 14.97 -12.79 47.59
C ARG A 10 14.78 -11.43 48.30
N ARG A 11 14.80 -11.40 49.63
CA ARG A 11 14.67 -10.20 50.47
C ARG A 11 16.00 -9.49 50.75
N GLY A 12 17.14 -10.18 50.59
CA GLY A 12 18.48 -9.61 50.71
C GLY A 12 18.93 -8.87 49.44
N PHE A 13 18.52 -9.35 48.26
CA PHE A 13 18.85 -8.72 46.97
C PHE A 13 18.23 -7.32 46.81
N LEU A 14 17.01 -7.11 47.33
CA LEU A 14 16.28 -5.83 47.23
C LEU A 14 16.74 -4.76 48.24
N LYS A 15 17.57 -5.10 49.23
CA LYS A 15 18.06 -4.16 50.26
C LYS A 15 19.50 -3.68 50.02
N GLY A 16 20.16 -4.15 48.96
CA GLY A 16 21.60 -3.96 48.72
C GLY A 16 22.01 -2.81 47.79
N THR A 17 21.09 -2.01 47.25
CA THR A 17 21.45 -0.95 46.29
C THR A 17 20.99 0.42 46.76
N ALA A 18 21.66 0.92 47.81
CA ALA A 18 21.58 2.31 48.25
C ALA A 18 22.92 2.74 48.88
N ALA A 19 23.99 2.81 48.09
CA ALA A 19 25.17 3.68 48.30
C ALA A 19 26.27 3.34 47.27
N GLY A 20 26.70 4.32 46.48
CA GLY A 20 27.94 4.23 45.69
C GLY A 20 27.85 4.95 44.34
N VAL A 21 28.19 6.23 44.32
CA VAL A 21 28.31 7.07 43.11
C VAL A 21 29.80 7.22 42.74
N ALA A 22 30.06 7.23 41.41
CA ALA A 22 31.23 7.72 40.67
C ALA A 22 32.49 6.83 40.58
N ILE A 23 32.78 6.26 39.39
CA ILE A 23 33.57 6.84 38.28
C ILE A 23 33.62 5.79 37.15
N ALA A 24 32.99 6.09 36.02
CA ALA A 24 33.34 5.57 34.69
C ALA A 24 32.84 6.59 33.67
N SER A 25 33.51 7.74 33.63
CA SER A 25 33.49 8.65 32.50
C SER A 25 34.06 7.93 31.26
N LEU A 26 33.45 8.16 30.10
CA LEU A 26 33.68 7.53 28.79
C LEU A 26 32.86 6.26 28.47
N ALA A 27 31.58 6.22 28.84
CA ALA A 27 30.60 5.65 27.93
C ALA A 27 30.09 6.82 27.08
N GLY A 28 30.71 7.04 25.92
CA GLY A 28 30.18 7.97 24.94
C GLY A 28 28.70 7.66 24.74
N SER A 29 27.88 8.70 24.66
CA SER A 29 26.50 8.59 24.23
C SER A 29 26.51 7.85 22.90
N ALA A 30 26.38 6.53 22.94
CA ALA A 30 25.86 5.76 21.84
C ALA A 30 24.42 6.23 21.75
N ASN A 31 24.22 7.37 21.06
CA ASN A 31 23.03 7.52 20.26
C ASN A 31 23.00 6.23 19.46
N ALA A 32 22.15 5.31 19.88
CA ALA A 32 21.67 4.27 19.00
C ALA A 32 20.96 5.04 17.89
N GLN A 33 21.73 5.50 16.90
CA GLN A 33 21.21 5.86 15.61
C GLN A 33 20.49 4.59 15.18
N ALA A 34 19.16 4.64 15.23
CA ALA A 34 18.35 3.63 14.59
C ALA A 34 18.95 3.43 13.19
N PRO A 35 19.22 2.18 12.76
CA PRO A 35 19.81 1.93 11.46
C PRO A 35 19.01 2.74 10.44
N GLN A 36 19.68 3.69 9.79
CA GLN A 36 19.06 4.56 8.82
C GLN A 36 18.62 3.66 7.68
N LYS A 37 17.31 3.44 7.57
CA LYS A 37 16.71 2.59 6.55
C LYS A 37 17.13 3.17 5.20
N GLU A 38 17.83 2.38 4.39
CA GLU A 38 18.21 2.82 3.06
C GLU A 38 16.93 3.18 2.28
N PRO A 39 16.89 4.35 1.62
CA PRO A 39 15.71 4.75 0.87
C PRO A 39 15.45 3.73 -0.24
N PRO A 40 14.17 3.41 -0.54
CA PRO A 40 13.87 2.49 -1.62
C PRO A 40 14.36 3.06 -2.96
N PRO A 41 14.67 2.19 -3.94
CA PRO A 41 15.10 2.65 -5.25
C PRO A 41 14.01 3.55 -5.89
N PRO A 42 14.41 4.51 -6.73
CA PRO A 42 13.50 5.24 -7.61
C PRO A 42 12.56 4.30 -8.41
N LEU A 43 11.36 4.76 -8.77
CA LEU A 43 10.34 3.92 -9.40
C LEU A 43 10.71 3.45 -10.82
N ASP A 44 11.58 4.17 -11.51
CA ASP A 44 12.19 3.77 -12.80
C ASP A 44 13.24 2.65 -12.64
N GLN A 45 13.80 2.50 -11.44
CA GLN A 45 14.77 1.46 -11.07
C GLN A 45 14.15 0.34 -10.23
N TYR A 46 12.83 0.37 -10.01
CA TYR A 46 12.13 -0.66 -9.26
C TYR A 46 12.14 -1.98 -10.05
N GLU A 47 12.56 -3.07 -9.38
CA GLU A 47 12.48 -4.41 -9.93
C GLU A 47 11.04 -4.94 -9.83
N ARG A 48 10.32 -4.84 -10.94
CA ARG A 48 8.93 -5.30 -11.08
C ARG A 48 8.82 -6.82 -10.95
N VAL A 49 7.77 -7.27 -10.28
CA VAL A 49 7.49 -8.69 -10.03
C VAL A 49 6.43 -9.25 -10.98
N TYR A 50 5.40 -8.45 -11.28
CA TYR A 50 4.28 -8.87 -12.12
C TYR A 50 4.26 -8.18 -13.48
N PHE A 51 4.35 -6.85 -13.46
CA PHE A 51 4.20 -6.05 -14.68
C PHE A 51 5.43 -6.11 -15.57
N ASN A 52 5.19 -6.15 -16.88
CA ASN A 52 6.24 -5.83 -17.86
C ASN A 52 6.41 -4.29 -17.97
N GLU A 53 7.31 -3.87 -18.86
CA GLU A 53 7.65 -2.45 -19.01
C GLU A 53 6.48 -1.57 -19.50
N ALA A 54 5.74 -2.02 -20.51
CA ALA A 54 4.61 -1.26 -21.04
C ALA A 54 3.44 -1.20 -20.06
N GLU A 55 3.15 -2.31 -19.37
CA GLU A 55 2.12 -2.36 -18.33
C GLU A 55 2.48 -1.47 -17.15
N TRP A 56 3.76 -1.43 -16.75
CA TRP A 56 4.24 -0.55 -15.68
C TRP A 56 4.07 0.92 -16.03
N ALA A 57 4.44 1.32 -17.25
CA ALA A 57 4.26 2.70 -17.72
C ALA A 57 2.78 3.12 -17.67
N PHE A 58 1.89 2.24 -18.13
CA PHE A 58 0.45 2.44 -18.03
C PHE A 58 -0.01 2.61 -16.56
N VAL A 59 0.36 1.68 -15.67
CA VAL A 59 -0.09 1.71 -14.27
C VAL A 59 0.44 2.93 -13.53
N MET A 60 1.69 3.34 -13.78
CA MET A 60 2.26 4.58 -13.27
C MET A 60 1.39 5.78 -13.67
N ALA A 61 1.13 5.96 -14.97
CA ALA A 61 0.32 7.06 -15.46
C ALA A 61 -1.12 7.01 -14.91
N ALA A 62 -1.74 5.83 -14.90
CA ALA A 62 -3.12 5.69 -14.44
C ALA A 62 -3.26 5.99 -12.95
N CYS A 63 -2.34 5.51 -12.11
CA CYS A 63 -2.33 5.86 -10.68
C CYS A 63 -2.15 7.36 -10.46
N ASP A 64 -1.27 8.01 -11.22
CA ASP A 64 -1.06 9.47 -11.14
C ASP A 64 -2.32 10.26 -11.54
N ARG A 65 -3.15 9.74 -12.46
CA ARG A 65 -4.45 10.36 -12.79
C ARG A 65 -5.53 10.09 -11.74
N LEU A 66 -5.53 8.91 -11.11
CA LEU A 66 -6.52 8.52 -10.11
C LEU A 66 -6.34 9.23 -8.77
N ILE A 67 -5.09 9.45 -8.34
CA ILE A 67 -4.75 10.26 -7.16
C ILE A 67 -3.56 11.16 -7.55
N PRO A 68 -3.82 12.33 -8.16
CA PRO A 68 -2.77 13.22 -8.67
C PRO A 68 -2.01 13.94 -7.57
N ALA A 69 -0.74 14.23 -7.86
CA ALA A 69 0.04 15.18 -7.09
C ALA A 69 -0.48 16.63 -7.28
N GLY A 70 -0.13 17.52 -6.35
CA GLY A 70 -0.48 18.95 -6.42
C GLY A 70 -1.80 19.34 -5.74
N GLY A 71 -2.49 18.38 -5.11
CA GLY A 71 -3.57 18.65 -4.16
C GLY A 71 -3.05 18.97 -2.75
N ASN A 72 -3.94 18.87 -1.75
CA ASN A 72 -3.58 19.08 -0.33
C ASN A 72 -2.81 17.91 0.30
N GLY A 73 -2.74 16.76 -0.39
CA GLY A 73 -2.07 15.55 0.07
C GLY A 73 -1.10 14.99 -0.98
N PRO A 74 -0.36 13.93 -0.64
CA PRO A 74 0.61 13.30 -1.55
C PRO A 74 -0.08 12.62 -2.74
N GLY A 75 0.59 12.55 -3.89
CA GLY A 75 0.09 11.80 -5.04
C GLY A 75 0.25 10.28 -4.87
N ALA A 76 -0.40 9.49 -5.73
CA ALA A 76 -0.22 8.04 -5.76
C ALA A 76 1.24 7.63 -6.05
N ILE A 77 1.94 8.41 -6.88
CA ILE A 77 3.34 8.17 -7.22
C ILE A 77 4.26 8.43 -6.01
N ASP A 78 4.04 9.52 -5.28
CA ASP A 78 4.77 9.84 -4.04
C ASP A 78 4.57 8.74 -2.99
N CYS A 79 3.36 8.20 -2.91
CA CYS A 79 3.01 7.07 -2.05
C CYS A 79 3.45 5.70 -2.59
N ARG A 80 4.08 5.62 -3.77
CA ARG A 80 4.53 4.38 -4.44
C ARG A 80 3.41 3.35 -4.68
N VAL A 81 2.19 3.80 -4.92
CA VAL A 81 1.02 2.94 -5.17
C VAL A 81 1.25 1.90 -6.27
N PRO A 82 1.92 2.19 -7.41
CA PRO A 82 2.21 1.18 -8.43
C PRO A 82 2.99 -0.03 -7.91
N VAL A 83 3.89 0.14 -6.93
CA VAL A 83 4.64 -0.95 -6.29
C VAL A 83 3.71 -1.86 -5.48
N PHE A 84 2.71 -1.29 -4.80
CA PHE A 84 1.67 -2.07 -4.13
C PHE A 84 0.92 -2.93 -5.13
N ILE A 85 0.44 -2.34 -6.23
CA ILE A 85 -0.36 -3.07 -7.23
C ILE A 85 0.45 -4.21 -7.84
N ASP A 86 1.71 -3.96 -8.22
CA ASP A 86 2.61 -4.99 -8.77
C ASP A 86 2.77 -6.19 -7.84
N ARG A 87 3.02 -5.95 -6.55
CA ARG A 87 3.15 -7.00 -5.54
C ARG A 87 1.82 -7.69 -5.24
N GLN A 88 0.73 -6.94 -5.20
CA GLN A 88 -0.62 -7.44 -4.95
C GLN A 88 -1.06 -8.41 -6.05
N LEU A 89 -0.73 -8.11 -7.32
CA LEU A 89 -1.02 -8.96 -8.47
C LEU A 89 -0.09 -10.18 -8.58
N ALA A 90 1.15 -10.08 -8.08
CA ALA A 90 2.02 -11.26 -7.93
C ALA A 90 1.59 -12.20 -6.79
N GLY A 91 0.85 -11.66 -5.81
CA GLY A 91 0.43 -12.34 -4.58
C GLY A 91 -0.86 -13.16 -4.70
N ASN A 92 -1.42 -13.54 -3.55
CA ASN A 92 -2.62 -14.37 -3.44
C ASN A 92 -3.86 -13.70 -4.06
N PHE A 93 -3.99 -12.38 -3.90
CA PHE A 93 -5.08 -11.62 -4.52
C PHE A 93 -5.04 -11.74 -6.05
N GLY A 94 -3.89 -11.48 -6.67
CA GLY A 94 -3.76 -11.62 -8.12
C GLY A 94 -4.06 -13.01 -8.65
N LYS A 95 -3.78 -14.04 -7.84
CA LYS A 95 -4.10 -15.46 -8.13
C LYS A 95 -5.52 -15.88 -7.76
N ALA A 96 -6.33 -14.97 -7.21
CA ALA A 96 -7.65 -15.27 -6.66
C ALA A 96 -7.64 -16.47 -5.68
N ALA A 97 -6.55 -16.62 -4.90
CA ALA A 97 -6.28 -17.86 -4.16
C ALA A 97 -7.34 -18.24 -3.13
N ASP A 98 -8.00 -17.23 -2.55
CA ASP A 98 -9.04 -17.37 -1.53
C ASP A 98 -10.46 -17.16 -2.09
N TRP A 99 -10.62 -17.05 -3.42
CA TRP A 99 -11.91 -16.80 -4.06
C TRP A 99 -12.56 -18.11 -4.51
N TYR A 100 -13.89 -18.14 -4.51
CA TYR A 100 -14.62 -19.22 -5.15
C TYR A 100 -14.58 -19.04 -6.68
N MET A 101 -13.65 -19.73 -7.34
CA MET A 101 -13.40 -19.66 -8.78
C MET A 101 -13.92 -20.89 -9.53
N GLN A 102 -15.00 -21.53 -9.05
CA GLN A 102 -15.65 -22.61 -9.78
C GLN A 102 -16.87 -22.09 -10.52
N GLY A 103 -17.00 -22.50 -11.77
CA GLY A 103 -18.16 -22.15 -12.59
C GLY A 103 -19.47 -22.78 -12.08
N PRO A 104 -20.59 -22.50 -12.77
CA PRO A 104 -20.67 -21.72 -14.01
C PRO A 104 -20.42 -20.22 -13.79
N PHE A 105 -19.84 -19.58 -14.80
CA PHE A 105 -19.61 -18.14 -14.86
C PHE A 105 -20.58 -17.52 -15.87
N ASP A 106 -21.13 -16.34 -15.56
CA ASP A 106 -21.84 -15.50 -16.52
C ASP A 106 -21.22 -14.09 -16.54
N PRO A 107 -20.14 -13.89 -17.31
CA PRO A 107 -19.44 -12.60 -17.37
C PRO A 107 -20.31 -11.43 -17.86
N GLY A 108 -21.41 -11.73 -18.58
CA GLY A 108 -22.39 -10.75 -19.04
C GLY A 108 -23.50 -10.46 -18.02
N ALA A 109 -23.54 -11.15 -16.88
CA ALA A 109 -24.57 -11.00 -15.87
C ALA A 109 -24.61 -9.58 -15.29
N ASN A 110 -25.71 -9.21 -14.64
CA ASN A 110 -25.81 -7.91 -13.97
C ASN A 110 -24.65 -7.73 -12.97
N PRO A 111 -23.91 -6.59 -12.98
CA PRO A 111 -22.83 -6.33 -12.04
C PRO A 111 -23.20 -6.43 -10.56
N THR A 112 -24.49 -6.30 -10.21
CA THR A 112 -24.98 -6.48 -8.83
C THR A 112 -24.90 -7.93 -8.34
N LEU A 113 -24.66 -8.90 -9.24
CA LEU A 113 -24.44 -10.31 -8.91
C LEU A 113 -22.97 -10.62 -8.57
N GLY A 114 -22.15 -9.58 -8.38
CA GLY A 114 -20.75 -9.69 -7.98
C GLY A 114 -19.84 -10.10 -9.12
N PHE A 115 -18.69 -10.65 -8.74
CA PHE A 115 -17.66 -11.09 -9.67
C PHE A 115 -18.08 -12.39 -10.36
N GLN A 116 -18.10 -12.36 -11.70
CA GLN A 116 -18.60 -13.45 -12.54
C GLN A 116 -17.61 -13.86 -13.64
N SER A 117 -16.38 -13.37 -13.59
CA SER A 117 -15.35 -13.73 -14.57
C SER A 117 -14.64 -15.03 -14.17
N PRO A 118 -14.30 -15.91 -15.13
CA PRO A 118 -13.42 -17.05 -14.87
C PRO A 118 -11.96 -16.64 -14.62
N LEU A 119 -11.60 -15.39 -14.93
CA LEU A 119 -10.24 -14.89 -14.86
C LEU A 119 -9.88 -14.43 -13.46
N THR A 120 -8.62 -14.60 -13.06
CA THR A 120 -8.14 -13.98 -11.81
C THR A 120 -7.92 -12.47 -11.99
N PRO A 121 -7.78 -11.69 -10.90
CA PRO A 121 -7.45 -10.27 -11.01
C PRO A 121 -6.16 -10.00 -11.81
N ALA A 122 -5.12 -10.82 -11.63
CA ALA A 122 -3.89 -10.70 -12.42
C ALA A 122 -4.17 -10.90 -13.93
N GLU A 123 -4.89 -11.95 -14.29
CA GLU A 123 -5.25 -12.23 -15.68
C GLU A 123 -6.08 -11.11 -16.31
N ILE A 124 -6.99 -10.50 -15.55
CA ILE A 124 -7.78 -9.34 -15.99
C ILE A 124 -6.85 -8.16 -16.32
N TYR A 125 -5.88 -7.81 -15.46
CA TYR A 125 -4.89 -6.77 -15.79
C TYR A 125 -4.08 -7.12 -17.05
N ARG A 126 -3.59 -8.36 -17.13
CA ARG A 126 -2.75 -8.83 -18.27
C ARG A 126 -3.48 -8.69 -19.60
N GLN A 127 -4.78 -8.99 -19.61
CA GLN A 127 -5.59 -9.02 -20.82
C GLN A 127 -6.23 -7.67 -21.14
N ALA A 128 -6.62 -6.88 -20.14
CA ALA A 128 -7.30 -5.61 -20.36
C ALA A 128 -6.35 -4.46 -20.74
N ILE A 129 -5.12 -4.41 -20.19
CA ILE A 129 -4.17 -3.32 -20.48
C ILE A 129 -3.87 -3.21 -21.98
N PRO A 130 -3.51 -4.29 -22.72
CA PRO A 130 -3.25 -4.19 -24.15
C PRO A 130 -4.46 -3.70 -24.95
N VAL A 131 -5.67 -4.17 -24.61
CA VAL A 131 -6.91 -3.74 -25.28
C VAL A 131 -7.17 -2.25 -25.08
N PHE A 132 -6.99 -1.76 -23.85
CA PHE A 132 -7.13 -0.34 -23.56
C PHE A 132 -6.04 0.50 -24.24
N GLN A 133 -4.80 0.04 -24.24
CA GLN A 133 -3.69 0.72 -24.93
C GLN A 133 -3.92 0.83 -26.44
N ASP A 134 -4.42 -0.23 -27.07
CA ASP A 134 -4.75 -0.22 -28.49
C ASP A 134 -5.94 0.70 -28.79
N TRP A 135 -6.95 0.72 -27.91
CA TRP A 135 -8.05 1.68 -28.01
C TRP A 135 -7.58 3.13 -27.89
N CYS A 136 -6.66 3.43 -26.96
CA CYS A 136 -6.04 4.75 -26.83
C CYS A 136 -5.28 5.15 -28.10
N LYS A 137 -4.47 4.24 -28.67
CA LYS A 137 -3.75 4.51 -29.92
C LYS A 137 -4.68 4.79 -31.08
N GLN A 138 -5.78 4.04 -31.19
CA GLN A 138 -6.75 4.21 -32.26
C GLN A 138 -7.60 5.48 -32.12
N THR A 139 -7.97 5.83 -30.88
CA THR A 139 -8.92 6.93 -30.60
C THR A 139 -8.22 8.27 -30.38
N HIS A 140 -7.02 8.23 -29.81
CA HIS A 140 -6.27 9.41 -29.37
C HIS A 140 -4.87 9.55 -29.99
N GLY A 141 -4.39 8.52 -30.70
CA GLY A 141 -3.17 8.59 -31.52
C GLY A 141 -1.87 8.13 -30.85
N ASP A 142 -1.89 7.77 -29.56
CA ASP A 142 -0.71 7.28 -28.83
C ASP A 142 -1.13 6.33 -27.68
N SER A 143 -0.16 5.64 -27.07
CA SER A 143 -0.33 4.91 -25.82
C SER A 143 -0.77 5.84 -24.70
N PHE A 144 -1.56 5.33 -23.76
CA PHE A 144 -2.19 6.08 -22.68
C PHE A 144 -1.21 6.99 -21.91
N GLU A 145 -0.06 6.47 -21.50
CA GLU A 145 0.97 7.17 -20.72
C GLU A 145 1.59 8.37 -21.45
N ASN A 146 1.50 8.41 -22.78
CA ASN A 146 2.03 9.48 -23.62
C ASN A 146 0.99 10.55 -23.97
N LEU A 147 -0.29 10.32 -23.66
CA LEU A 147 -1.37 11.29 -23.90
C LEU A 147 -1.27 12.49 -22.95
N GLU A 148 -1.80 13.63 -23.37
CA GLU A 148 -1.95 14.78 -22.48
C GLU A 148 -2.89 14.45 -21.30
N ALA A 149 -2.65 15.07 -20.14
CA ALA A 149 -3.36 14.75 -18.90
C ALA A 149 -4.90 14.80 -19.02
N ALA A 150 -5.44 15.80 -19.73
CA ALA A 150 -6.88 15.91 -19.96
C ALA A 150 -7.43 14.77 -20.83
N THR A 151 -6.64 14.29 -21.79
CA THR A 151 -6.98 13.14 -22.63
C THR A 151 -6.85 11.83 -21.86
N GLN A 152 -5.87 11.70 -20.97
CA GLN A 152 -5.77 10.56 -20.04
C GLN A 152 -7.02 10.47 -19.15
N ASP A 153 -7.49 11.58 -18.59
CA ASP A 153 -8.71 11.61 -17.77
C ASP A 153 -9.94 11.18 -18.57
N ALA A 154 -10.07 11.68 -19.80
CA ALA A 154 -11.17 11.30 -20.69
C ALA A 154 -11.11 9.81 -21.05
N ALA A 155 -9.93 9.28 -21.35
CA ALA A 155 -9.72 7.87 -21.66
C ALA A 155 -10.06 6.96 -20.46
N LEU A 156 -9.60 7.29 -19.25
CA LEU A 156 -9.97 6.57 -18.03
C LEU A 156 -11.49 6.64 -17.76
N THR A 157 -12.12 7.78 -18.06
CA THR A 157 -13.58 7.93 -17.96
C THR A 157 -14.31 7.01 -18.94
N SER A 158 -13.84 6.90 -20.19
CA SER A 158 -14.41 5.98 -21.18
C SER A 158 -14.19 4.52 -20.77
N LEU A 159 -13.04 4.19 -20.19
CA LEU A 159 -12.78 2.88 -19.60
C LEU A 159 -13.75 2.56 -18.46
N GLN A 160 -13.95 3.49 -17.54
CA GLN A 160 -14.91 3.37 -16.43
C GLN A 160 -16.35 3.14 -16.92
N LYS A 161 -16.74 3.80 -18.01
CA LYS A 161 -18.08 3.68 -18.60
C LYS A 161 -18.26 2.44 -19.47
N GLY A 162 -17.21 1.65 -19.70
CA GLY A 162 -17.26 0.48 -20.57
C GLY A 162 -17.29 0.81 -22.07
N GLU A 163 -16.88 2.02 -22.47
CA GLU A 163 -16.91 2.49 -23.85
C GLU A 163 -15.72 1.97 -24.69
N VAL A 164 -14.75 1.34 -24.04
CA VAL A 164 -13.52 0.78 -24.65
C VAL A 164 -13.77 -0.54 -25.38
N GLY A 165 -14.93 -1.18 -25.19
CA GLY A 165 -15.25 -2.46 -25.83
C GLY A 165 -14.48 -3.64 -25.25
N LEU A 166 -14.17 -3.62 -23.95
CA LEU A 166 -13.62 -4.77 -23.25
C LEU A 166 -14.57 -5.97 -23.35
N ALA A 167 -14.01 -7.18 -23.48
CA ALA A 167 -14.78 -8.41 -23.37
C ALA A 167 -15.47 -8.48 -21.98
N PRO A 168 -16.65 -9.11 -21.85
CA PRO A 168 -17.38 -9.18 -20.60
C PRO A 168 -16.56 -9.73 -19.41
N GLU A 169 -15.63 -10.66 -19.66
CA GLU A 169 -14.71 -11.25 -18.69
C GLU A 169 -13.72 -10.23 -18.09
N LEU A 170 -13.50 -9.11 -18.78
CA LEU A 170 -12.55 -8.05 -18.41
C LEU A 170 -13.23 -6.80 -17.84
N ARG A 171 -14.57 -6.79 -17.75
CA ARG A 171 -15.36 -5.62 -17.34
C ARG A 171 -14.93 -5.01 -16.01
N ASP A 172 -14.42 -5.83 -15.09
CA ASP A 172 -14.08 -5.43 -13.73
C ASP A 172 -12.68 -4.77 -13.65
N PHE A 173 -11.95 -4.65 -14.76
CA PHE A 173 -10.60 -4.11 -14.80
C PHE A 173 -10.48 -2.71 -14.19
N PHE A 174 -11.31 -1.74 -14.61
CA PHE A 174 -11.26 -0.39 -14.06
C PHE A 174 -11.56 -0.38 -12.56
N GLN A 175 -12.52 -1.20 -12.13
CA GLN A 175 -12.91 -1.28 -10.73
C GLN A 175 -11.77 -1.85 -9.88
N PHE A 176 -11.05 -2.86 -10.35
CA PHE A 176 -9.85 -3.34 -9.67
C PHE A 176 -8.74 -2.29 -9.66
N LEU A 177 -8.47 -1.61 -10.77
CA LEU A 177 -7.48 -0.53 -10.82
C LEU A 177 -7.77 0.57 -9.79
N LEU A 178 -9.02 1.02 -9.73
CA LEU A 178 -9.46 2.03 -8.76
C LEU A 178 -9.35 1.52 -7.32
N ALA A 179 -9.81 0.30 -7.05
CA ALA A 179 -9.76 -0.30 -5.72
C ALA A 179 -8.31 -0.49 -5.25
N ASN A 180 -7.46 -1.11 -6.07
CA ASN A 180 -6.07 -1.35 -5.72
C ASN A 180 -5.26 -0.05 -5.62
N THR A 181 -5.62 1.01 -6.36
CA THR A 181 -5.02 2.33 -6.19
C THR A 181 -5.34 2.90 -4.80
N LYS A 182 -6.60 2.82 -4.36
CA LYS A 182 -7.02 3.26 -3.02
C LYS A 182 -6.38 2.42 -1.92
N GLU A 183 -6.36 1.10 -2.10
CA GLU A 183 -5.72 0.17 -1.17
C GLU A 183 -4.22 0.48 -1.05
N GLY A 184 -3.50 0.60 -2.16
CA GLY A 184 -2.07 0.94 -2.12
C GLY A 184 -1.80 2.31 -1.51
N TYR A 185 -2.73 3.26 -1.63
CA TYR A 185 -2.57 4.58 -1.04
C TYR A 185 -2.78 4.57 0.48
N PHE A 186 -3.68 3.74 1.01
CA PHE A 186 -4.05 3.73 2.43
C PHE A 186 -3.59 2.50 3.22
N ALA A 187 -3.03 1.49 2.57
CA ALA A 187 -2.52 0.29 3.24
C ALA A 187 -1.26 0.61 4.07
N ASP A 188 -0.85 -0.37 4.89
CA ASP A 188 0.43 -0.31 5.58
C ASP A 188 1.60 -0.26 4.58
N PRO A 189 2.64 0.55 4.81
CA PRO A 189 3.79 0.65 3.92
C PRO A 189 4.52 -0.68 3.67
N GLY A 190 4.39 -1.66 4.57
CA GLY A 190 4.94 -3.00 4.38
C GLY A 190 4.46 -3.69 3.10
N TYR A 191 3.31 -3.32 2.56
CA TYR A 191 2.76 -3.88 1.32
C TYR A 191 3.29 -3.19 0.04
N GLY A 192 4.10 -2.14 0.17
CA GLY A 192 4.80 -1.48 -0.94
C GLY A 192 4.20 -0.14 -1.40
N GLY A 193 2.98 0.17 -0.98
CA GLY A 193 2.34 1.47 -1.17
C GLY A 193 2.49 2.35 0.07
N ASN A 194 1.72 3.45 0.15
CA ASN A 194 1.73 4.42 1.26
C ASN A 194 3.13 4.67 1.85
N HIS A 195 4.12 4.88 0.98
CA HIS A 195 5.52 4.99 1.38
C HIS A 195 5.70 6.08 2.45
N ASP A 196 6.46 5.75 3.49
CA ASP A 196 6.66 6.59 4.69
C ASP A 196 5.36 7.06 5.36
N MET A 197 4.28 6.29 5.16
CA MET A 197 2.95 6.56 5.71
C MET A 197 2.41 7.94 5.32
N GLN A 198 2.85 8.49 4.18
CA GLN A 198 2.51 9.85 3.75
C GLN A 198 1.00 10.10 3.69
N ALA A 199 0.21 9.13 3.20
CA ALA A 199 -1.24 9.26 3.18
C ALA A 199 -1.84 9.27 4.59
N TRP A 200 -1.28 8.49 5.51
CA TRP A 200 -1.72 8.46 6.91
C TRP A 200 -1.39 9.76 7.64
N VAL A 201 -0.19 10.32 7.40
CA VAL A 201 0.19 11.65 7.90
C VAL A 201 -0.82 12.68 7.41
N TYR A 202 -1.13 12.67 6.12
CA TYR A 202 -2.07 13.62 5.51
C TYR A 202 -3.46 13.57 6.13
N ILE A 203 -4.02 12.37 6.34
CA ILE A 203 -5.38 12.22 6.90
C ILE A 203 -5.42 12.21 8.44
N GLY A 204 -4.28 12.34 9.11
CA GLY A 204 -4.17 12.24 10.57
C GLY A 204 -4.45 10.83 11.13
N PHE A 205 -4.26 9.79 10.33
CA PHE A 205 -4.45 8.41 10.78
C PHE A 205 -3.24 7.94 11.61
N PRO A 206 -3.43 7.48 12.86
CA PRO A 206 -2.35 7.12 13.78
C PRO A 206 -1.62 5.80 13.43
N GLY A 207 -2.07 5.06 12.40
CA GLY A 207 -1.52 3.77 12.03
C GLY A 207 -1.85 2.64 13.03
N ALA A 208 -1.07 1.57 13.02
CA ALA A 208 -1.21 0.36 13.81
C ALA A 208 -0.76 0.54 15.29
N ARG A 209 -1.11 1.66 15.93
CA ARG A 209 -0.79 1.90 17.34
C ARG A 209 -1.64 1.01 18.25
N GLY A 210 -1.02 0.00 18.85
CA GLY A 210 -1.68 -1.03 19.67
C GLY A 210 -2.38 -0.54 20.96
N ALA A 211 -2.17 0.71 21.40
CA ALA A 211 -2.79 1.25 22.61
C ALA A 211 -3.45 2.61 22.34
N PHE A 212 -4.67 2.57 21.78
CA PHE A 212 -5.52 3.74 21.56
C PHE A 212 -6.64 3.88 22.60
N THR A 213 -6.62 3.10 23.68
CA THR A 213 -7.76 2.88 24.59
C THR A 213 -8.24 4.13 25.35
N SER A 214 -7.43 5.19 25.45
CA SER A 214 -7.79 6.45 26.11
C SER A 214 -8.37 7.53 25.17
N TRP A 215 -8.48 7.22 23.88
CA TRP A 215 -8.91 8.14 22.83
C TRP A 215 -10.36 7.99 22.33
N PRO A 216 -11.08 6.87 22.52
CA PRO A 216 -12.52 6.83 22.27
C PRO A 216 -13.25 7.98 22.99
N GLY A 217 -14.20 8.63 22.29
CA GLY A 217 -14.99 9.75 22.82
C GLY A 217 -14.35 11.13 22.65
N ARG A 218 -13.16 11.23 22.04
CA ARG A 218 -12.55 12.51 21.67
C ARG A 218 -12.90 12.83 20.21
N GLU A 219 -13.97 13.58 20.02
CA GLU A 219 -14.39 14.03 18.69
C GLU A 219 -13.53 15.21 18.22
N ASN A 220 -13.16 15.21 16.93
CA ASN A 220 -12.39 16.28 16.27
C ASN A 220 -11.07 16.67 16.98
N ALA A 221 -10.52 15.78 17.80
CA ALA A 221 -9.22 15.99 18.45
C ALA A 221 -8.11 15.39 17.59
N GLU A 222 -7.15 16.22 17.19
CA GLU A 222 -5.97 15.77 16.48
C GLU A 222 -5.13 14.85 17.36
N TYR A 223 -4.72 13.71 16.81
CA TYR A 223 -3.86 12.77 17.52
C TYR A 223 -2.41 13.30 17.52
N PRO A 224 -1.75 13.47 18.68
CA PRO A 224 -0.52 14.27 18.79
C PRO A 224 0.74 13.56 18.30
N LEU A 225 0.66 12.29 17.89
CA LEU A 225 1.81 11.51 17.46
C LEU A 225 1.62 11.06 16.01
N GLY A 226 2.71 11.02 15.25
CA GLY A 226 2.69 10.51 13.88
C GLY A 226 2.27 9.04 13.77
N PRO A 227 1.98 8.55 12.56
CA PRO A 227 1.60 7.17 12.33
C PRO A 227 2.68 6.15 12.72
N VAL A 228 2.24 4.93 12.98
CA VAL A 228 3.11 3.76 13.19
C VAL A 228 2.66 2.63 12.27
N SER A 229 3.58 2.03 11.50
CA SER A 229 3.27 0.85 10.68
C SER A 229 3.14 -0.42 11.54
N ILE A 230 2.60 -1.49 10.97
CA ILE A 230 2.53 -2.83 11.58
C ILE A 230 3.92 -3.33 11.96
N SER A 231 4.95 -2.96 11.18
CA SER A 231 6.35 -3.31 11.46
C SER A 231 7.00 -2.48 12.57
N GLY A 232 6.32 -1.42 13.04
CA GLY A 232 6.82 -0.51 14.07
C GLY A 232 7.54 0.74 13.54
N ASP A 233 7.73 0.87 12.22
CA ASP A 233 8.26 2.08 11.59
C ASP A 233 7.39 3.30 11.86
N ARG A 234 7.99 4.49 11.89
CA ARG A 234 7.35 5.79 12.19
C ARG A 234 7.66 6.81 11.11
N ALA A 235 6.70 7.67 10.82
CA ALA A 235 6.87 8.85 9.96
C ALA A 235 7.40 10.04 10.77
#